data_AF-A0A932IL10-F1
#
_entry.id   AF-A0A932IL10-F1
#
_cell.length_a   1.000
_cell.length_b   1.000
_cell.length_c   1.000
_cell.angle_alpha   90.00
_cell.angle_beta   90.00
_cell.angle_gamma   90.00
#
_symmetry.space_group_name_H-M   'P 1'
#
loop_
_entity.id
_entity.type
_entity.pdbx_description
1 polymer ?
#
loop_
_entity_poly.entity_id
_entity_poly.type
_entity_poly.pdbx_seq_one_letter_code
_entity_poly.pdbx_strand_id
1 'polypeptide(L)'
;EPEWVYAAATDMKVGTTLNQKNVKPTQIPRALITGSVITVRDVQNGTPMFGRQLALDIKEGDPILVQHILTKSGDQRLADAVQKKGRAVSIRVTPESSVHNWVEPGDRVDVIGVFRDPKLREMISVTMLQNVIVLATGRIGGQTNLRLLSENDRQYNTITVHVLPEAAEMLVLAQELGSLYLSLRNPEDTEIGGADERTSMTTLLTGERSKRISTTQSNIFKVEIIRAGRRAEFQKVP
;
A
#
# COMPACT_ATOMS: atom_id res chain seq x y z
N GLU A 1 -19.35 -22.21 22.31
CA GLU A 1 -18.26 -22.86 23.06
C GLU A 1 -17.14 -21.86 23.30
N PRO A 2 -16.46 -21.91 24.46
CA PRO A 2 -15.25 -21.12 24.69
C PRO A 2 -14.13 -21.59 23.77
N GLU A 3 -13.22 -20.68 23.43
CA GLU A 3 -12.08 -20.95 22.55
C GLU A 3 -10.78 -20.50 23.24
N TRP A 4 -9.71 -21.23 22.95
CA TRP A 4 -8.41 -21.03 23.58
C TRP A 4 -7.64 -19.93 22.87
N VAL A 5 -7.24 -18.91 23.61
CA VAL A 5 -6.44 -17.78 23.13
C VAL A 5 -5.18 -17.62 23.98
N TYR A 6 -4.18 -16.92 23.46
CA TYR A 6 -3.04 -16.52 24.28
C TYR A 6 -3.30 -15.17 24.96
N ALA A 7 -3.04 -15.09 26.25
CA ALA A 7 -3.11 -13.87 27.04
C ALA A 7 -1.75 -13.56 27.69
N ALA A 8 -1.53 -12.30 28.07
CA ALA A 8 -0.32 -11.90 28.79
C ALA A 8 -0.27 -12.56 30.18
N ALA A 9 0.87 -13.14 30.53
CA ALA A 9 1.08 -13.73 31.85
C ALA A 9 1.53 -12.70 32.91
N THR A 10 2.05 -11.56 32.47
CA THR A 10 2.45 -10.42 33.30
C THR A 10 2.21 -9.12 32.53
N ASP A 11 2.27 -7.99 33.22
CA ASP A 11 2.42 -6.69 32.56
C ASP A 11 3.68 -6.68 31.70
N MET A 12 3.55 -6.29 30.44
CA MET A 12 4.67 -6.22 29.50
C MET A 12 4.65 -4.89 28.76
N LYS A 13 5.84 -4.31 28.61
CA LYS A 13 6.05 -3.04 27.89
C LYS A 13 6.34 -3.29 26.42
N VAL A 14 6.07 -2.28 25.59
CA VAL A 14 6.53 -2.21 24.20
C VAL A 14 8.01 -2.63 24.09
N GLY A 15 8.35 -3.40 23.06
CA GLY A 15 9.68 -3.98 22.85
C GLY A 15 9.95 -5.30 23.58
N THR A 16 9.11 -5.72 24.53
CA THR A 16 9.27 -7.01 25.24
C THR A 16 9.10 -8.18 24.28
N THR A 17 10.00 -9.17 24.31
CA THR A 17 9.91 -10.37 23.45
C THR A 17 8.96 -11.41 24.03
N LEU A 18 7.94 -11.78 23.26
CA LEU A 18 6.98 -12.83 23.59
C LEU A 18 7.64 -14.20 23.58
N ASN A 19 7.48 -14.94 24.67
CA ASN A 19 8.02 -16.27 24.86
C ASN A 19 7.05 -17.10 25.72
N GLN A 20 7.28 -18.40 25.86
CA GLN A 20 6.38 -19.28 26.62
C GLN A 20 6.28 -18.93 28.12
N LYS A 21 7.18 -18.10 28.66
CA LYS A 21 7.17 -17.71 30.08
C LYS A 21 6.28 -16.50 30.36
N ASN A 22 6.06 -15.63 29.38
CA ASN A 22 5.32 -14.37 29.56
C ASN A 22 3.95 -14.36 28.87
N VAL A 23 3.51 -15.49 28.30
CA VAL A 23 2.16 -15.67 27.77
C VAL A 23 1.55 -16.96 28.30
N LYS A 24 0.23 -16.98 28.48
CA LYS A 24 -0.52 -18.13 28.99
C LYS A 24 -1.76 -18.40 28.14
N PRO A 25 -2.09 -19.67 27.83
CA PRO A 25 -3.35 -20.01 27.19
C PRO A 25 -4.52 -19.76 28.16
N THR A 26 -5.56 -19.09 27.69
CA THR A 26 -6.78 -18.76 28.46
C THR A 26 -8.02 -19.02 27.61
N GLN A 27 -9.13 -19.41 28.24
CA GLN A 27 -10.40 -19.61 27.56
C GLN A 27 -11.23 -18.33 27.57
N ILE A 28 -11.73 -17.94 26.40
CA ILE A 28 -12.63 -16.79 26.26
C ILE A 28 -13.90 -17.23 25.50
N PRO A 29 -15.09 -16.72 25.86
CA PRO A 29 -16.30 -16.96 25.08
C PRO A 29 -16.11 -16.53 23.62
N ARG A 30 -16.43 -17.41 22.68
CA ARG A 30 -16.27 -17.15 21.23
C ARG A 30 -16.95 -15.86 20.75
N ALA A 31 -18.03 -15.44 21.41
CA ALA A 31 -18.71 -14.18 21.11
C ALA A 31 -17.85 -12.92 21.34
N LEU A 32 -16.79 -13.02 22.16
CA LEU A 32 -15.87 -11.92 22.47
C LEU A 32 -14.57 -11.99 21.66
N ILE A 33 -14.40 -13.03 20.84
CA ILE A 33 -13.20 -13.22 20.01
C ILE A 33 -13.43 -12.47 18.71
N THR A 34 -12.69 -11.39 18.53
CA THR A 34 -12.61 -10.68 17.25
C THR A 34 -11.55 -11.33 16.37
N GLY A 35 -11.59 -11.08 15.06
CA GLY A 35 -10.59 -11.61 14.11
C GLY A 35 -9.14 -11.15 14.39
N SER A 36 -8.96 -10.19 15.30
CA SER A 36 -7.64 -9.69 15.71
C SER A 36 -7.03 -10.46 16.88
N VAL A 37 -7.77 -11.34 17.56
CA VAL A 37 -7.28 -12.12 18.70
C VAL A 37 -6.49 -13.32 18.19
N ILE A 38 -5.29 -13.54 18.74
CA ILE A 38 -4.48 -14.71 18.37
C ILE A 38 -4.94 -15.91 19.19
N THR A 39 -5.54 -16.88 18.50
CA THR A 39 -5.95 -18.14 19.10
C THR A 39 -4.77 -19.10 19.24
N VAL A 40 -4.90 -20.09 20.12
CA VAL A 40 -3.92 -21.20 20.21
C VAL A 40 -3.85 -21.95 18.88
N ARG A 41 -5.00 -22.06 18.18
CA ARG A 41 -5.08 -22.70 16.88
C ARG A 41 -4.31 -21.93 15.81
N ASP A 42 -4.34 -20.60 15.82
CA ASP A 42 -3.59 -19.78 14.86
C ASP A 42 -2.09 -20.02 14.98
N VAL A 43 -1.57 -20.04 16.20
CA VAL A 43 -0.14 -20.31 16.45
C VAL A 43 0.23 -21.75 16.03
N GLN A 44 -0.64 -22.73 16.29
CA GLN A 44 -0.45 -24.11 15.82
C GLN A 44 -0.49 -24.23 14.29
N ASN A 45 -1.27 -23.40 13.62
CA ASN A 45 -1.36 -23.31 12.16
C ASN A 45 -0.22 -22.48 11.55
N GLY A 46 0.73 -22.00 12.35
CA GLY A 46 1.93 -21.32 11.87
C GLY A 46 1.91 -19.81 12.03
N THR A 47 0.96 -19.19 12.74
CA THR A 47 1.02 -17.76 13.06
C THR A 47 2.21 -17.47 13.97
N PRO A 48 3.22 -16.71 13.50
CA PRO A 48 4.40 -16.39 14.29
C PRO A 48 4.05 -15.42 15.42
N MET A 49 4.15 -15.90 16.65
CA MET A 49 3.89 -15.14 17.87
C MET A 49 5.11 -15.14 18.80
N PHE A 50 5.63 -16.33 19.11
CA PHE A 50 6.81 -16.50 19.95
C PHE A 50 8.07 -16.00 19.26
N GLY A 51 8.95 -15.34 20.01
CA GLY A 51 10.17 -14.69 19.51
C GLY A 51 9.95 -13.29 18.93
N ARG A 52 8.71 -12.83 18.84
CA ARG A 52 8.38 -11.47 18.39
C ARG A 52 8.30 -10.49 19.54
N GLN A 53 8.54 -9.21 19.25
CA GLN A 53 8.47 -8.15 20.24
C GLN A 53 7.08 -7.52 20.30
N LEU A 54 6.72 -6.95 21.45
CA LEU A 54 5.49 -6.20 21.59
C LEU A 54 5.56 -4.85 20.88
N ALA A 55 4.49 -4.53 20.18
CA ALA A 55 4.22 -3.25 19.53
C ALA A 55 3.61 -2.21 20.50
N LEU A 56 2.88 -2.70 21.50
CA LEU A 56 2.13 -1.90 22.47
C LEU A 56 2.32 -2.52 23.86
N ASP A 57 2.16 -1.70 24.88
CA ASP A 57 2.03 -2.19 26.25
C ASP A 57 0.81 -3.11 26.36
N ILE A 58 0.94 -4.19 27.12
CA ILE A 58 -0.16 -5.13 27.40
C ILE A 58 -0.18 -5.44 28.89
N LYS A 59 -1.39 -5.50 29.46
CA LYS A 59 -1.59 -5.81 30.88
C LYS A 59 -1.75 -7.30 31.10
N GLU A 60 -1.38 -7.76 32.29
CA GLU A 60 -1.62 -9.14 32.66
C GLU A 60 -3.09 -9.53 32.45
N GLY A 61 -3.31 -10.68 31.81
CA GLY A 61 -4.65 -11.21 31.54
C GLY A 61 -5.28 -10.74 30.23
N ASP A 62 -4.73 -9.70 29.60
CA ASP A 62 -5.26 -9.22 28.31
C ASP A 62 -4.96 -10.23 27.18
N PRO A 63 -5.94 -10.48 26.28
CA PRO A 63 -5.72 -11.28 25.09
C PRO A 63 -4.66 -10.64 24.18
N ILE A 64 -3.80 -11.47 23.62
CA ILE A 64 -2.78 -11.02 22.68
C ILE A 64 -3.42 -10.87 21.31
N LEU A 65 -3.39 -9.65 20.82
CA LEU A 65 -3.93 -9.28 19.51
C LEU A 65 -2.82 -9.21 18.47
N VAL A 66 -3.15 -9.38 17.20
CA VAL A 66 -2.21 -9.22 16.08
C VAL A 66 -1.49 -7.87 16.15
N GLN A 67 -2.21 -6.80 16.50
CA GLN A 67 -1.67 -5.46 16.67
C GLN A 67 -0.70 -5.29 17.85
N HIS A 68 -0.74 -6.17 18.86
CA HIS A 68 0.20 -6.15 19.97
C HIS A 68 1.56 -6.68 19.58
N ILE A 69 1.70 -7.32 18.42
CA ILE A 69 2.94 -7.95 17.99
C ILE A 69 3.60 -7.11 16.90
N LEU A 70 4.88 -6.77 17.10
CA LEU A 70 5.73 -6.27 16.03
C LEU A 70 5.91 -7.37 14.99
N THR A 71 5.26 -7.19 13.86
CA THR A 71 5.58 -7.88 12.63
C THR A 71 6.96 -7.40 12.18
N LYS A 72 8.00 -8.19 12.47
CA LYS A 72 9.25 -8.06 11.72
C LYS A 72 8.94 -8.34 10.26
N SER A 73 9.48 -7.50 9.40
CA SER A 73 9.41 -7.44 7.94
C SER A 73 9.87 -8.71 7.18
N GLY A 74 9.89 -9.89 7.82
CA GLY A 74 10.51 -11.11 7.30
C GLY A 74 9.73 -12.42 7.45
N ASP A 75 8.64 -12.48 8.22
CA ASP A 75 7.95 -13.78 8.45
C ASP A 75 6.89 -14.11 7.40
N GLN A 76 6.30 -13.10 6.74
CA GLN A 76 5.46 -13.36 5.58
C GLN A 76 6.36 -13.32 4.36
N ARG A 77 6.48 -14.44 3.66
CA ARG A 77 7.27 -14.48 2.43
C ARG A 77 6.57 -13.54 1.45
N LEU A 78 7.29 -12.57 0.90
CA LEU A 78 6.76 -11.68 -0.14
C LEU A 78 6.12 -12.49 -1.29
N ALA A 79 6.67 -13.68 -1.57
CA ALA A 79 6.11 -14.64 -2.53
C ALA A 79 4.65 -15.03 -2.24
N ASP A 80 4.22 -15.07 -0.97
CA ASP A 80 2.86 -15.44 -0.58
C ASP A 80 1.86 -14.31 -0.91
N ALA A 81 2.33 -13.06 -0.98
CA ALA A 81 1.53 -11.91 -1.41
C ALA A 81 1.41 -11.82 -2.95
N VAL A 82 2.24 -12.56 -3.70
CA VAL A 82 2.16 -12.60 -5.16
C VAL A 82 1.03 -13.53 -5.59
N GLN A 83 -0.02 -12.97 -6.20
CA GLN A 83 -1.10 -13.77 -6.76
C GLN A 83 -0.58 -14.74 -7.83
N LYS A 84 -1.26 -15.90 -7.96
CA LYS A 84 -0.94 -16.91 -9.00
C LYS A 84 -0.86 -16.25 -10.38
N LYS A 85 0.14 -16.65 -11.16
CA LYS A 85 0.49 -16.10 -12.48
C LYS A 85 1.03 -14.66 -12.49
N GLY A 86 1.05 -13.96 -11.35
CA GLY A 86 1.71 -12.65 -11.22
C GLY A 86 3.21 -12.76 -10.93
N ARG A 87 3.85 -11.59 -10.88
CA ARG A 87 5.26 -11.38 -10.50
C ARG A 87 5.36 -10.18 -9.57
N ALA A 88 6.27 -10.26 -8.61
CA ALA A 88 6.73 -9.11 -7.84
C ALA A 88 7.94 -8.49 -8.54
N VAL A 89 7.90 -7.19 -8.83
CA VAL A 89 9.01 -6.45 -9.43
C VAL A 89 9.31 -5.23 -8.60
N SER A 90 10.58 -5.06 -8.22
CA SER A 90 11.04 -3.88 -7.50
C SER A 90 11.48 -2.79 -8.48
N ILE A 91 10.92 -1.61 -8.32
CA ILE A 91 11.29 -0.40 -9.03
C ILE A 91 12.06 0.55 -8.11
N ARG A 92 13.09 1.21 -8.65
CA ARG A 92 13.87 2.25 -7.96
C ARG A 92 13.06 3.54 -7.96
N VAL A 93 12.98 4.19 -6.79
CA VAL A 93 12.24 5.43 -6.61
C VAL A 93 13.03 6.41 -5.73
N THR A 94 12.82 7.69 -6.00
CA THR A 94 13.14 8.82 -5.12
C THR A 94 11.87 9.32 -4.42
N PRO A 95 11.97 10.20 -3.40
CA PRO A 95 10.81 10.84 -2.80
C PRO A 95 9.90 11.51 -3.83
N GLU A 96 10.46 12.21 -4.83
CA GLU A 96 9.68 12.90 -5.86
C GLU A 96 8.91 11.92 -6.75
N SER A 97 9.50 10.78 -7.08
CA SER A 97 8.87 9.76 -7.91
C SER A 97 7.89 8.83 -7.15
N SER A 98 7.80 8.94 -5.83
CA SER A 98 6.99 8.07 -4.96
C SER A 98 6.03 8.84 -4.06
N VAL A 99 5.60 10.03 -4.50
CA VAL A 99 4.67 10.89 -3.75
C VAL A 99 5.22 11.19 -2.35
N HIS A 100 6.49 11.60 -2.27
CA HIS A 100 7.22 11.88 -1.03
C HIS A 100 7.19 10.73 -0.01
N ASN A 101 7.40 9.50 -0.48
CA ASN A 101 7.40 8.27 0.32
C ASN A 101 6.06 7.94 0.99
N TRP A 102 4.95 8.52 0.54
CA TRP A 102 3.61 8.24 1.08
C TRP A 102 2.96 6.97 0.54
N VAL A 103 3.53 6.33 -0.48
CA VAL A 103 3.02 5.05 -0.97
C VAL A 103 3.28 3.96 0.07
N GLU A 104 2.25 3.20 0.42
CA GLU A 104 2.28 2.12 1.40
C GLU A 104 1.98 0.75 0.75
N PRO A 105 2.43 -0.37 1.34
CA PRO A 105 2.01 -1.70 0.93
C PRO A 105 0.47 -1.84 1.01
N GLY A 106 -0.14 -2.29 -0.08
CA GLY A 106 -1.60 -2.38 -0.24
C GLY A 106 -2.19 -1.27 -1.12
N ASP A 107 -1.47 -0.17 -1.32
CA ASP A 107 -1.91 0.92 -2.18
C ASP A 107 -1.96 0.52 -3.66
N ARG A 108 -2.73 1.31 -4.42
CA ARG A 108 -2.80 1.22 -5.87
C ARG A 108 -2.12 2.42 -6.49
N VAL A 109 -1.30 2.18 -7.50
CA VAL A 109 -0.56 3.22 -8.20
C VAL A 109 -0.66 3.05 -9.71
N ASP A 110 -0.56 4.15 -10.44
CA ASP A 110 -0.22 4.12 -11.86
C ASP A 110 1.30 4.35 -12.01
N VAL A 111 1.90 3.69 -13.00
CA VAL A 111 3.33 3.84 -13.31
C VAL A 111 3.48 4.68 -14.57
N ILE A 112 4.09 5.84 -14.41
CA ILE A 112 4.37 6.80 -15.48
C ILE A 112 5.85 6.73 -15.82
N GLY A 113 6.15 6.42 -17.08
CA GLY A 113 7.50 6.40 -17.61
C GLY A 113 7.83 7.68 -18.37
N VAL A 114 9.01 8.23 -18.14
CA VAL A 114 9.55 9.39 -18.85
C VAL A 114 10.81 8.97 -19.59
N PHE A 115 10.78 9.07 -20.92
CA PHE A 115 11.82 8.56 -21.81
C PHE A 115 12.17 9.59 -22.88
N ARG A 116 13.33 9.42 -23.50
CA ARG A 116 13.66 10.13 -24.73
C ARG A 116 13.16 9.34 -25.93
N ASP A 117 12.28 9.93 -26.73
CA ASP A 117 11.85 9.33 -27.99
C ASP A 117 13.01 9.37 -29.00
N PRO A 118 13.45 8.21 -29.54
CA PRO A 118 14.59 8.17 -30.46
C PRO A 118 14.29 8.80 -31.83
N LYS A 119 13.02 8.82 -32.26
CA LYS A 119 12.60 9.37 -33.56
C LYS A 119 12.39 10.87 -33.47
N LEU A 120 11.67 11.33 -32.45
CA LEU A 120 11.32 12.73 -32.25
C LEU A 120 12.44 13.52 -31.55
N ARG A 121 13.41 12.81 -30.95
CA ARG A 121 14.54 13.36 -30.16
C ARG A 121 14.12 14.22 -28.97
N GLU A 122 12.87 14.13 -28.56
CA GLU A 122 12.27 14.85 -27.44
C GLU A 122 11.97 13.92 -26.25
N MET A 123 11.67 14.52 -25.10
CA MET A 123 11.20 13.78 -23.94
C MET A 123 9.70 13.53 -24.05
N ILE A 124 9.29 12.31 -23.76
CA ILE A 124 7.90 11.89 -23.71
C ILE A 124 7.58 11.26 -22.36
N SER A 125 6.33 11.43 -21.92
CA SER A 125 5.78 10.79 -20.72
C SER A 125 4.60 9.90 -21.12
N VAL A 126 4.58 8.67 -20.62
CA VAL A 126 3.54 7.68 -20.93
C VAL A 126 3.15 6.94 -19.65
N THR A 127 1.84 6.83 -19.38
CA THR A 127 1.34 5.92 -18.34
C THR A 127 1.44 4.49 -18.86
N MET A 128 2.41 3.75 -18.34
CA MET A 128 2.77 2.42 -18.81
C MET A 128 1.88 1.33 -18.21
N LEU A 129 1.54 1.49 -16.94
CA LEU A 129 0.66 0.60 -16.21
C LEU A 129 -0.29 1.44 -15.36
N GLN A 130 -1.52 0.97 -15.21
CA GLN A 130 -2.51 1.56 -14.35
C GLN A 130 -3.01 0.56 -13.32
N ASN A 131 -3.47 1.06 -12.18
CA ASN A 131 -4.11 0.27 -11.13
C ASN A 131 -3.23 -0.90 -10.64
N VAL A 132 -1.94 -0.64 -10.48
CA VAL A 132 -0.94 -1.61 -10.03
C VAL A 132 -0.93 -1.66 -8.51
N ILE A 133 -0.99 -2.86 -7.93
CA ILE A 133 -0.94 -3.04 -6.47
C ILE A 133 0.51 -2.99 -5.99
N VAL A 134 0.75 -2.24 -4.92
CA VAL A 134 2.02 -2.21 -4.21
C VAL A 134 2.06 -3.33 -3.17
N LEU A 135 3.05 -4.21 -3.27
CA LEU A 135 3.26 -5.32 -2.35
C LEU A 135 4.17 -4.96 -1.18
N ALA A 136 5.16 -4.10 -1.45
CA ALA A 136 6.16 -3.70 -0.45
C ALA A 136 6.79 -2.34 -0.76
N THR A 137 7.25 -1.65 0.27
CA THR A 137 8.05 -0.42 0.19
C THR A 137 9.36 -0.65 0.94
N GLY A 138 10.49 -0.60 0.22
CA GLY A 138 11.78 -1.05 0.75
C GLY A 138 11.71 -2.50 1.26
N ARG A 139 11.91 -2.69 2.57
CA ARG A 139 11.81 -3.99 3.24
C ARG A 139 10.48 -4.20 3.97
N ILE A 140 9.53 -3.27 3.85
CA ILE A 140 8.24 -3.29 4.55
C ILE A 140 7.18 -3.89 3.64
N GLY A 141 6.43 -4.91 4.11
CA GLY A 141 5.35 -5.57 3.36
C GLY A 141 3.98 -5.48 4.04
N GLY A 142 2.94 -5.97 3.35
CA GLY A 142 1.49 -5.75 3.61
C GLY A 142 0.87 -6.09 4.97
N GLN A 143 1.63 -6.52 5.98
CA GLN A 143 1.16 -6.66 7.37
C GLN A 143 1.98 -5.87 8.38
N THR A 144 3.00 -5.13 7.92
CA THR A 144 3.76 -4.27 8.80
C THR A 144 2.90 -3.12 9.27
N ASN A 145 2.72 -2.97 10.58
CA ASN A 145 2.09 -1.79 11.15
C ASN A 145 3.04 -0.59 11.02
N LEU A 146 2.90 0.13 9.91
CA LEU A 146 3.69 1.31 9.57
C LEU A 146 3.69 2.36 10.68
N ARG A 147 2.57 2.50 11.41
CA ARG A 147 2.40 3.51 12.46
C ARG A 147 3.38 3.36 13.62
N LEU A 148 3.97 2.18 13.78
CA LEU A 148 4.95 1.87 14.83
C LEU A 148 6.41 2.08 14.39
N LEU A 149 6.64 2.28 13.10
CA LEU A 149 7.95 2.58 12.56
C LEU A 149 8.27 4.05 12.75
N SER A 150 9.54 4.35 13.04
CA SER A 150 10.04 5.72 13.03
C SER A 150 9.97 6.30 11.61
N GLU A 151 9.95 7.63 11.46
CA GLU A 151 9.94 8.26 10.12
C GLU A 151 11.14 7.81 9.27
N ASN A 152 12.31 7.62 9.90
CA ASN A 152 13.51 7.12 9.22
C ASN A 152 13.33 5.69 8.70
N ASP A 153 12.62 4.84 9.45
CA ASP A 153 12.35 3.45 9.04
C ASP A 153 11.29 3.35 7.94
N ARG A 154 10.47 4.40 7.75
CA ARG A 154 9.50 4.50 6.65
C ARG A 154 10.11 5.04 5.36
N GLN A 155 11.33 5.55 5.40
CA GLN A 155 12.03 5.95 4.17
C GLN A 155 12.39 4.72 3.34
N TYR A 156 12.15 4.82 2.04
CA TYR A 156 12.49 3.78 1.08
C TYR A 156 12.95 4.39 -0.23
N ASN A 157 13.75 3.62 -0.95
CA ASN A 157 14.24 3.96 -2.29
C ASN A 157 13.78 2.94 -3.34
N THR A 158 12.93 1.99 -2.94
CA THR A 158 12.39 0.94 -3.79
C THR A 158 10.95 0.66 -3.44
N ILE A 159 10.14 0.38 -4.45
CA ILE A 159 8.76 -0.08 -4.30
C ILE A 159 8.64 -1.39 -5.06
N THR A 160 7.99 -2.39 -4.47
CA THR A 160 7.73 -3.66 -5.13
C THR A 160 6.26 -3.74 -5.51
N VAL A 161 6.00 -3.93 -6.80
CA VAL A 161 4.66 -3.98 -7.38
C VAL A 161 4.28 -5.38 -7.84
N HIS A 162 2.97 -5.67 -7.82
CA HIS A 162 2.38 -6.88 -8.39
C HIS A 162 1.97 -6.64 -9.84
N VAL A 163 2.56 -7.40 -10.77
CA VAL A 163 2.33 -7.26 -12.21
C VAL A 163 2.24 -8.61 -12.91
N LEU A 164 1.76 -8.60 -14.15
CA LEU A 164 1.86 -9.75 -15.06
C LEU A 164 3.30 -9.96 -15.54
N PRO A 165 3.69 -11.17 -15.97
CA PRO A 165 5.04 -11.45 -16.46
C PRO A 165 5.50 -10.51 -17.59
N GLU A 166 4.62 -10.22 -18.55
CA GLU A 166 4.92 -9.35 -19.69
C GLU A 166 5.14 -7.89 -19.23
N ALA A 167 4.35 -7.44 -18.26
CA ALA A 167 4.51 -6.13 -17.64
C ALA A 167 5.78 -6.04 -16.78
N ALA A 168 6.24 -7.15 -16.20
CA ALA A 168 7.49 -7.21 -15.46
C ALA A 168 8.70 -6.91 -16.36
N GLU A 169 8.76 -7.56 -17.54
CA GLU A 169 9.82 -7.31 -18.53
C GLU A 169 9.80 -5.86 -19.01
N MET A 170 8.60 -5.33 -19.30
CA MET A 170 8.42 -3.95 -19.72
C MET A 170 8.90 -2.94 -18.67
N LEU A 171 8.59 -3.16 -17.38
CA LEU A 171 9.03 -2.28 -16.28
C LEU A 171 10.54 -2.30 -16.11
N VAL A 172 11.16 -3.48 -16.18
CA VAL A 172 12.62 -3.62 -16.06
C VAL A 172 13.31 -2.85 -17.17
N LEU A 173 12.87 -3.00 -18.42
CA LEU A 173 13.43 -2.26 -19.55
C LEU A 173 13.22 -0.74 -19.39
N ALA A 174 12.00 -0.33 -19.02
CA ALA A 174 11.68 1.07 -18.83
C ALA A 174 12.57 1.75 -17.78
N GLN A 175 12.84 1.07 -16.68
CA GLN A 175 13.72 1.57 -15.63
C GLN A 175 15.18 1.79 -16.11
N GLU A 176 15.64 1.01 -17.08
CA GLU A 176 16.98 1.18 -17.66
C GLU A 176 17.02 2.27 -18.73
N LEU A 177 15.89 2.53 -19.40
CA LEU A 177 15.78 3.53 -20.48
C LEU A 177 15.43 4.95 -20.00
N GLY A 178 14.91 5.11 -18.79
CA GLY A 178 14.49 6.41 -18.29
C GLY A 178 14.05 6.41 -16.83
N SER A 179 13.20 7.38 -16.50
CA SER A 179 12.73 7.59 -15.13
C SER A 179 11.29 7.12 -14.97
N LEU A 180 11.00 6.42 -13.88
CA LEU A 180 9.66 6.01 -13.51
C LEU A 180 9.14 6.90 -12.38
N TYR A 181 7.87 7.26 -12.47
CA TYR A 181 7.13 8.05 -11.49
C TYR A 181 5.84 7.31 -11.14
N LEU A 182 5.42 7.43 -9.89
CA LEU A 182 4.19 6.85 -9.39
C LEU A 182 3.13 7.92 -9.22
N SER A 183 1.92 7.59 -9.63
CA SER A 183 0.72 8.34 -9.28
C SER A 183 -0.11 7.50 -8.32
N LEU A 184 -0.28 7.97 -7.08
CA LEU A 184 -1.08 7.29 -6.07
C LEU A 184 -2.57 7.42 -6.39
N ARG A 185 -3.29 6.30 -6.39
CA ARG A 185 -4.73 6.26 -6.65
C ARG A 185 -5.54 6.41 -5.37
N ASN A 186 -6.76 6.90 -5.52
CA ASN A 186 -7.77 6.70 -4.50
C ASN A 186 -8.05 5.18 -4.39
N PRO A 187 -8.14 4.60 -3.17
CA PRO A 187 -8.43 3.18 -2.99
C PRO A 187 -9.74 2.70 -3.66
N GLU A 188 -10.72 3.59 -3.83
CA GLU A 188 -12.00 3.31 -4.47
C GLU A 188 -11.94 3.46 -6.01
N ASP A 189 -10.90 4.11 -6.53
CA ASP A 189 -10.69 4.28 -7.98
C ASP A 189 -10.06 3.03 -8.58
N THR A 190 -10.92 2.19 -9.15
CA THR A 190 -10.54 0.96 -9.86
C THR A 190 -10.68 1.09 -11.38
N GLU A 191 -11.11 2.25 -11.88
CA GLU A 191 -11.32 2.47 -13.30
C GLU A 191 -9.97 2.55 -14.02
N ILE A 192 -9.89 1.93 -15.19
CA ILE A 192 -8.73 2.05 -16.06
C ILE A 192 -9.10 3.11 -17.11
N GLY A 193 -8.45 4.27 -17.01
CA GLY A 193 -8.64 5.36 -17.96
C GLY A 193 -8.00 5.04 -19.31
N GLY A 194 -8.38 5.80 -20.35
CA GLY A 194 -7.84 5.66 -21.71
C GLY A 194 -6.31 5.75 -21.75
N ALA A 195 -5.66 4.60 -21.63
CA ALA A 195 -4.24 4.41 -21.79
C ALA A 195 -3.96 4.46 -23.28
N ASP A 196 -3.42 5.57 -23.80
CA ASP A 196 -2.60 5.56 -25.03
C ASP A 196 -2.06 6.93 -25.46
N GLU A 197 -2.53 8.03 -24.88
CA GLU A 197 -1.98 9.33 -25.26
C GLU A 197 -0.67 9.63 -24.51
N ARG A 198 0.44 9.61 -25.25
CA ARG A 198 1.75 10.08 -24.80
C ARG A 198 1.71 11.59 -24.62
N THR A 199 2.36 12.09 -23.58
CA THR A 199 2.59 13.53 -23.39
C THR A 199 3.97 13.88 -23.92
N SER A 200 4.04 14.73 -24.93
CA SER A 200 5.29 15.31 -25.42
C SER A 200 5.39 16.79 -25.10
N MET A 201 6.56 17.39 -25.34
CA MET A 201 6.78 18.83 -25.19
C MET A 201 5.75 19.64 -25.98
N THR A 202 5.45 19.22 -27.21
CA THR A 202 4.43 19.87 -28.05
C THR A 202 3.06 19.86 -27.39
N THR A 203 2.63 18.72 -26.84
CA THR A 203 1.30 18.63 -26.18
C THR A 203 1.21 19.44 -24.89
N LEU A 204 2.33 19.63 -24.19
CA LEU A 204 2.42 20.47 -22.99
C LEU A 204 2.31 21.97 -23.36
N LEU A 205 3.06 22.40 -24.38
CA LEU A 205 3.14 23.81 -24.77
C LEU A 205 1.90 24.31 -25.51
N THR A 206 1.26 23.45 -26.31
CA THR A 206 0.04 23.81 -27.08
C THR A 206 -1.20 23.95 -26.19
N GLY A 207 -1.18 23.40 -24.98
CA GLY A 207 -2.31 23.42 -24.06
C GLY A 207 -3.51 22.59 -24.53
N GLU A 208 -3.34 21.74 -25.55
CA GLU A 208 -4.42 20.86 -26.02
C GLU A 208 -4.88 19.92 -24.90
N ARG A 209 -3.92 19.33 -24.17
CA ARG A 209 -4.19 18.48 -23.00
C ARG A 209 -4.82 19.26 -21.85
N SER A 210 -4.31 20.45 -21.52
CA SER A 210 -4.83 21.23 -20.39
C SER A 210 -6.29 21.65 -20.58
N LYS A 211 -6.72 21.93 -21.83
CA LYS A 211 -8.13 22.17 -22.15
C LYS A 211 -9.01 20.94 -21.89
N ARG A 212 -8.61 19.75 -22.37
CA ARG A 212 -9.35 18.49 -22.14
C ARG A 212 -9.45 18.15 -20.64
N ILE A 213 -8.34 18.33 -19.91
CA ILE A 213 -8.28 18.12 -18.47
C ILE A 213 -9.23 19.07 -17.74
N SER A 214 -9.24 20.36 -18.11
CA SER A 214 -10.13 21.35 -17.48
C SER A 214 -11.61 20.97 -17.60
N THR A 215 -12.05 20.51 -18.78
CA THR A 215 -13.42 20.02 -18.98
C THR A 215 -13.73 18.82 -18.09
N THR A 216 -12.82 17.84 -18.04
CA THR A 216 -13.01 16.59 -17.28
C THR A 216 -13.01 16.85 -15.76
N GLN A 217 -12.04 17.62 -15.26
CA GLN A 217 -11.96 18.03 -13.85
C GLN A 217 -13.22 18.79 -13.40
N SER A 218 -13.75 19.66 -14.27
CA SER A 218 -14.97 20.41 -13.96
C SER A 218 -16.22 19.54 -13.85
N ASN A 219 -16.21 18.30 -14.35
CA ASN A 219 -17.32 17.37 -14.22
C ASN A 219 -17.15 16.45 -12.99
N ILE A 220 -15.91 16.06 -12.67
CA ILE A 220 -15.62 15.12 -11.57
C ILE A 220 -15.62 15.82 -10.20
N PHE A 221 -15.08 17.04 -10.12
CA PHE A 221 -14.91 17.75 -8.84
C PHE A 221 -15.98 18.83 -8.57
N LYS A 222 -17.06 18.88 -9.35
CA LYS A 222 -18.22 19.74 -9.01
C LYS A 222 -19.09 19.04 -7.99
N VAL A 223 -19.18 19.61 -6.79
CA VAL A 223 -20.15 19.18 -5.77
C VAL A 223 -21.50 19.82 -6.10
N GLU A 224 -22.53 19.00 -6.33
CA GLU A 224 -23.91 19.47 -6.42
C GLU A 224 -24.47 19.62 -5.00
N ILE A 225 -24.71 20.87 -4.56
CA ILE A 225 -25.34 21.13 -3.27
C ILE A 225 -26.86 21.05 -3.46
N ILE A 226 -27.46 19.92 -3.09
CA ILE A 226 -28.92 19.80 -3.04
C ILE A 226 -29.40 20.35 -1.70
N ARG A 227 -29.86 21.62 -1.68
CA ARG A 227 -30.64 22.16 -0.56
C ARG A 227 -32.11 21.87 -0.80
N ALA A 228 -32.74 21.18 0.14
CA ALA A 228 -34.15 20.82 0.11
C ALA A 228 -35.02 22.02 -0.30
N GLY A 229 -35.54 21.98 -1.53
CA GLY A 229 -36.60 22.88 -2.01
C GLY A 229 -36.24 23.95 -3.05
N ARG A 230 -34.97 24.17 -3.45
CA ARG A 230 -34.63 25.10 -4.57
C ARG A 230 -33.51 24.58 -5.47
N ARG A 231 -33.60 24.95 -6.75
CA ARG A 231 -32.74 24.56 -7.89
C ARG A 231 -31.25 24.49 -7.52
N ALA A 232 -30.57 23.46 -8.04
CA ALA A 232 -29.14 23.22 -7.90
C ALA A 232 -28.31 24.45 -8.31
N GLU A 233 -27.47 24.93 -7.39
CA GLU A 233 -26.39 25.86 -7.68
C GLU A 233 -25.06 25.10 -7.65
N PHE A 234 -24.25 25.31 -8.68
CA PHE A 234 -22.93 24.70 -8.81
C PHE A 234 -21.89 25.56 -8.09
N GLN A 235 -21.21 25.03 -7.07
CA GLN A 235 -20.07 25.69 -6.43
C GLN A 235 -18.78 24.92 -6.73
N LYS A 236 -17.73 25.64 -7.15
CA LYS A 236 -16.38 25.08 -7.26
C LYS A 236 -15.84 24.80 -5.86
N VAL A 237 -15.34 23.60 -5.62
CA VAL A 237 -14.61 23.25 -4.40
C VAL A 237 -13.29 24.04 -4.38
N PRO A 238 -12.88 24.65 -3.26
CA PRO A 238 -11.59 25.32 -3.13
C PRO A 238 -10.40 24.37 -3.29
#